data_AF-A0A3D2GQ00-F1
#
_entry.id   AF-A0A3D2GQ00-F1
#
_cell.length_a   1.000
_cell.length_b   1.000
_cell.length_c   1.000
_cell.angle_alpha   90.00
_cell.angle_beta   90.00
_cell.angle_gamma   90.00
#
_symmetry.space_group_name_H-M   'P 1'
#
loop_
_entity.id
_entity.type
_entity.pdbx_description
1 polymer ?
#
loop_
_entity_poly.entity_id
_entity_poly.type
_entity_poly.pdbx_seq_one_letter_code
_entity_poly.pdbx_strand_id
1 'polypeptide(L)'
;EPLLEMRDTAEQRTYFDTYLAPLFEHKLVRSLTSMKASLFGLGIPPAQYDSLASAGGGDMSVVLKQRLEKLVCDFPIAENYFAQQAFGRRYPSGDGGPLPLYLQSHNFADLRNRADRVTVVNRSVTQRLADEPEGSMDAYVLLDAQDWMTDQQLNELWAEITRTAKPGSKVIFRTADEPSLLPGRVSPEILARWTYHEARSREMTARDRSAIYGGFHLYELNA
;
A
#
# COMPACT_ATOMS: atom_id res chain seq x y z
N GLU A 1 3.72 -11.42 -23.87
CA GLU A 1 4.95 -11.03 -23.15
C GLU A 1 5.42 -12.26 -22.39
N PRO A 2 6.69 -12.67 -22.51
CA PRO A 2 7.15 -13.96 -21.98
C PRO A 2 6.89 -14.13 -20.48
N LEU A 3 6.92 -13.04 -19.73
CA LEU A 3 6.66 -13.04 -18.29
C LEU A 3 5.22 -13.47 -17.91
N LEU A 4 4.22 -13.05 -18.69
CA LEU A 4 2.80 -13.30 -18.37
C LEU A 4 2.35 -14.73 -18.71
N GLU A 5 3.17 -15.47 -19.44
CA GLU A 5 2.91 -16.85 -19.87
C GLU A 5 3.64 -17.89 -19.00
N MET A 6 4.39 -17.44 -17.99
CA MET A 6 5.15 -18.31 -17.08
C MET A 6 4.23 -19.13 -16.18
N ARG A 7 4.65 -20.36 -15.93
CA ARG A 7 3.82 -21.39 -15.28
C ARG A 7 3.97 -21.38 -13.77
N ASP A 8 5.13 -20.99 -13.27
CA ASP A 8 5.46 -21.01 -11.86
C ASP A 8 6.46 -19.91 -11.47
N THR A 9 6.66 -19.77 -10.17
CA THR A 9 7.57 -18.78 -9.59
C THR A 9 9.05 -19.08 -9.86
N ALA A 10 9.42 -20.31 -10.23
CA ALA A 10 10.80 -20.68 -10.55
C ALA A 10 11.21 -20.17 -11.95
N GLU A 11 10.31 -20.25 -12.93
CA GLU A 11 10.47 -19.61 -14.23
C GLU A 11 10.54 -18.07 -14.07
N GLN A 12 9.64 -17.50 -13.25
CA GLN A 12 9.64 -16.07 -12.93
C GLN A 12 10.96 -15.62 -12.30
N ARG A 13 11.50 -16.39 -11.35
CA ARG A 13 12.80 -16.15 -10.71
C ARG A 13 13.93 -16.15 -11.71
N THR A 14 14.00 -17.18 -12.55
CA THR A 14 15.02 -17.31 -13.59
C THR A 14 14.99 -16.11 -14.54
N TYR A 15 13.79 -15.70 -14.95
CA TYR A 15 13.62 -14.52 -15.80
C TYR A 15 14.03 -13.23 -15.11
N PHE A 16 13.64 -13.05 -13.85
CA PHE A 16 14.03 -11.88 -13.07
C PHE A 16 15.56 -11.77 -12.99
N ASP A 17 16.25 -12.83 -12.57
CA ASP A 17 17.71 -12.83 -12.39
C ASP A 17 18.45 -12.64 -13.72
N THR A 18 17.91 -13.16 -14.83
CA THR A 18 18.55 -13.09 -16.16
C THR A 18 18.31 -11.75 -16.86
N TYR A 19 17.12 -11.18 -16.75
CA TYR A 19 16.69 -10.06 -17.61
C TYR A 19 16.33 -8.78 -16.84
N LEU A 20 15.76 -8.88 -15.63
CA LEU A 20 15.27 -7.71 -14.90
C LEU A 20 16.28 -7.20 -13.87
N ALA A 21 16.83 -8.08 -13.06
CA ALA A 21 17.83 -7.74 -12.05
C ALA A 21 19.05 -7.00 -12.64
N PRO A 22 19.61 -7.41 -13.80
CA PRO A 22 20.76 -6.72 -14.38
C PRO A 22 20.48 -5.27 -14.81
N LEU A 23 19.20 -4.90 -15.05
CA LEU A 23 18.83 -3.52 -15.39
C LEU A 23 19.26 -2.53 -14.32
N PHE A 24 19.16 -2.93 -13.05
CA PHE A 24 19.52 -2.09 -11.91
C PHE A 24 21.02 -1.93 -11.72
N GLU A 25 21.85 -2.70 -12.41
CA GLU A 25 23.31 -2.55 -12.40
C GLU A 25 23.80 -1.49 -13.40
N HIS A 26 22.94 -1.10 -14.36
CA HIS A 26 23.28 -0.08 -15.35
C HIS A 26 23.27 1.34 -14.74
N LYS A 27 24.35 2.08 -14.96
CA LYS A 27 24.53 3.46 -14.45
C LYS A 27 23.39 4.41 -14.80
N LEU A 28 22.76 4.24 -15.98
CA LEU A 28 21.62 5.06 -16.41
C LEU A 28 20.38 4.80 -15.55
N VAL A 29 20.06 3.54 -15.27
CA VAL A 29 18.93 3.17 -14.42
C VAL A 29 19.16 3.69 -13.01
N ARG A 30 20.34 3.45 -12.43
CA ARG A 30 20.70 3.97 -11.10
C ARG A 30 20.61 5.48 -11.03
N SER A 31 21.09 6.19 -12.06
CA SER A 31 20.99 7.64 -12.14
C SER A 31 19.53 8.11 -12.23
N LEU A 32 18.70 7.47 -13.06
CA LEU A 32 17.28 7.78 -13.17
C LEU A 32 16.52 7.58 -11.86
N THR A 33 16.78 6.47 -11.16
CA THR A 33 16.12 6.14 -9.88
C THR A 33 16.64 6.98 -8.72
N SER A 34 17.82 7.59 -8.84
CA SER A 34 18.36 8.53 -7.85
C SER A 34 17.75 9.94 -7.93
N MET A 35 17.01 10.24 -9.00
CA MET A 35 16.38 11.54 -9.20
C MET A 35 15.00 11.59 -8.54
N LYS A 36 14.85 12.36 -7.45
CA LYS A 36 13.57 12.51 -6.71
C LYS A 36 12.37 12.85 -7.61
N ALA A 37 12.58 13.60 -8.70
CA ALA A 37 11.52 14.02 -9.63
C ALA A 37 11.04 12.90 -10.57
N SER A 38 11.87 11.90 -10.91
CA SER A 38 11.46 10.80 -11.79
C SER A 38 10.48 9.84 -11.10
N LEU A 39 10.57 9.77 -9.77
CA LEU A 39 9.77 8.90 -8.92
C LEU A 39 8.38 9.47 -8.60
N PHE A 40 8.20 10.79 -8.75
CA PHE A 40 6.88 11.43 -8.68
C PHE A 40 5.93 10.87 -9.74
N GLY A 41 6.44 10.64 -10.97
CA GLY A 41 5.68 10.00 -12.05
C GLY A 41 5.32 8.53 -11.79
N LEU A 42 5.95 7.91 -10.78
CA LEU A 42 5.67 6.55 -10.31
C LEU A 42 4.82 6.54 -9.03
N GLY A 43 4.30 7.70 -8.61
CA GLY A 43 3.46 7.83 -7.41
C GLY A 43 4.24 7.88 -6.10
N ILE A 44 5.56 8.13 -6.14
CA ILE A 44 6.41 8.34 -4.96
C ILE A 44 6.81 9.82 -4.90
N PRO A 45 6.02 10.68 -4.26
CA PRO A 45 6.43 12.05 -4.04
C PRO A 45 7.73 12.23 -3.19
N PRO A 46 8.29 13.44 -3.12
CA PRO A 46 9.65 13.66 -2.60
C PRO A 46 9.86 13.37 -1.10
N ALA A 47 8.85 13.57 -0.26
CA ALA A 47 8.92 13.34 1.19
C ALA A 47 9.10 11.85 1.57
N GLN A 48 8.57 10.90 0.78
CA GLN A 48 8.85 9.47 0.99
C GLN A 48 10.25 9.05 0.55
N TYR A 49 10.94 9.83 -0.29
CA TYR A 49 12.21 9.41 -0.89
C TYR A 49 13.26 9.07 0.16
N ASP A 50 13.46 9.94 1.15
CA ASP A 50 14.57 9.77 2.10
C ASP A 50 14.32 8.58 3.04
N SER A 51 13.06 8.36 3.45
CA SER A 51 12.66 7.17 4.21
C SER A 51 12.81 5.90 3.38
N LEU A 52 12.33 5.88 2.14
CA LEU A 52 12.47 4.73 1.24
C LEU A 52 13.94 4.42 0.93
N ALA A 53 14.72 5.43 0.57
CA ALA A 53 16.14 5.26 0.27
C ALA A 53 16.88 4.69 1.50
N SER A 54 16.51 5.09 2.72
CA SER A 54 17.11 4.54 3.94
C SER A 54 16.90 3.02 4.08
N ALA A 55 15.73 2.49 3.68
CA ALA A 55 15.47 1.05 3.65
C ALA A 55 16.40 0.30 2.67
N GLY A 56 16.85 0.97 1.61
CA GLY A 56 17.84 0.46 0.65
C GLY A 56 19.30 0.80 0.97
N GLY A 57 19.62 1.21 2.21
CA GLY A 57 20.98 1.63 2.59
C GLY A 57 21.43 2.93 1.91
N GLY A 58 20.48 3.80 1.54
CA GLY A 58 20.70 5.05 0.82
C GLY A 58 20.52 4.95 -0.70
N ASP A 59 20.26 3.75 -1.26
CA ASP A 59 20.11 3.54 -2.69
C ASP A 59 18.69 3.12 -3.08
N MET A 60 17.94 4.04 -3.69
CA MET A 60 16.58 3.80 -4.18
C MET A 60 16.52 2.70 -5.26
N SER A 61 17.60 2.49 -6.02
CA SER A 61 17.62 1.42 -7.03
C SER A 61 17.51 0.04 -6.40
N VAL A 62 18.04 -0.14 -5.18
CA VAL A 62 17.92 -1.39 -4.40
C VAL A 62 16.46 -1.61 -3.99
N VAL A 63 15.80 -0.58 -3.47
CA VAL A 63 14.39 -0.63 -3.06
C VAL A 63 13.49 -0.99 -4.25
N LEU A 64 13.69 -0.33 -5.39
CA LEU A 64 12.91 -0.58 -6.60
C LEU A 64 13.17 -1.99 -7.16
N LYS A 65 14.41 -2.47 -7.10
CA LYS A 65 14.76 -3.85 -7.48
C LYS A 65 14.03 -4.86 -6.59
N GLN A 66 14.04 -4.67 -5.27
CA GLN A 66 13.34 -5.52 -4.30
C GLN A 66 11.82 -5.51 -4.51
N ARG A 67 11.23 -4.34 -4.77
CA ARG A 67 9.79 -4.23 -5.08
C ARG A 67 9.43 -4.93 -6.38
N LEU A 68 10.25 -4.76 -7.42
CA LEU A 68 10.06 -5.46 -8.69
C LEU A 68 10.22 -6.98 -8.51
N GLU A 69 11.22 -7.41 -7.75
CA GLU A 69 11.45 -8.80 -7.37
C GLU A 69 10.21 -9.42 -6.73
N LYS A 70 9.67 -8.77 -5.69
CA LYS A 70 8.44 -9.20 -5.02
C LYS A 70 7.25 -9.28 -5.98
N LEU A 71 7.04 -8.24 -6.79
CA LEU A 71 5.95 -8.19 -7.77
C LEU A 71 6.01 -9.36 -8.75
N VAL A 72 7.22 -9.74 -9.16
CA VAL A 72 7.48 -10.75 -10.18
C VAL A 72 7.60 -12.16 -9.60
N CYS A 73 8.10 -12.35 -8.38
CA CYS A 73 8.56 -13.67 -7.92
C CYS A 73 7.82 -14.23 -6.72
N ASP A 74 7.20 -13.41 -5.88
CA ASP A 74 6.60 -13.88 -4.61
C ASP A 74 5.25 -14.58 -4.84
N PHE A 75 4.61 -14.34 -5.97
CA PHE A 75 3.30 -14.88 -6.32
C PHE A 75 3.28 -15.39 -7.76
N PRO A 76 2.50 -16.43 -8.08
CA PRO A 76 2.22 -16.77 -9.46
C PRO A 76 1.66 -15.56 -10.20
N ILE A 77 2.23 -15.21 -11.36
CA ILE A 77 1.78 -14.06 -12.15
C ILE A 77 0.35 -14.24 -12.65
N ALA A 78 -0.06 -15.49 -12.88
CA ALA A 78 -1.43 -15.87 -13.17
C ALA A 78 -2.39 -15.58 -12.00
N GLU A 79 -1.92 -15.29 -10.79
CA GLU A 79 -2.76 -14.90 -9.66
C GLU A 79 -2.60 -13.42 -9.29
N ASN A 80 -1.58 -12.73 -9.78
CA ASN A 80 -1.29 -11.35 -9.41
C ASN A 80 -1.84 -10.34 -10.44
N TYR A 81 -3.06 -9.83 -10.21
CA TYR A 81 -3.67 -8.83 -11.09
C TYR A 81 -2.93 -7.48 -11.14
N PHE A 82 -2.09 -7.17 -10.15
CA PHE A 82 -1.24 -5.99 -10.19
C PHE A 82 -0.12 -6.17 -11.22
N ALA A 83 0.55 -7.33 -11.20
CA ALA A 83 1.57 -7.68 -12.18
C ALA A 83 1.00 -7.72 -13.61
N GLN A 84 -0.21 -8.28 -13.79
CA GLN A 84 -0.90 -8.28 -15.09
C GLN A 84 -1.09 -6.87 -15.66
N GLN A 85 -1.47 -5.90 -14.82
CA GLN A 85 -1.56 -4.51 -15.26
C GLN A 85 -0.19 -3.86 -15.49
N ALA A 86 0.76 -4.09 -14.59
CA ALA A 86 2.08 -3.47 -14.68
C ALA A 86 2.83 -3.85 -15.97
N PHE A 87 2.79 -5.12 -16.35
CA PHE A 87 3.47 -5.62 -17.53
C PHE A 87 2.54 -5.65 -18.75
N GLY A 88 1.37 -6.28 -18.63
CA GLY A 88 0.46 -6.51 -19.75
C GLY A 88 -0.44 -5.33 -20.12
N ARG A 89 -0.53 -4.30 -19.27
CA ARG A 89 -1.41 -3.12 -19.43
C ARG A 89 -2.89 -3.47 -19.67
N ARG A 90 -3.29 -4.66 -19.24
CA ARG A 90 -4.64 -5.21 -19.40
C ARG A 90 -4.89 -6.23 -18.32
N TYR A 91 -6.16 -6.47 -18.05
CA TYR A 91 -6.57 -7.67 -17.34
C TYR A 91 -6.78 -8.82 -18.32
N PRO A 92 -6.61 -10.08 -17.89
CA PRO A 92 -6.98 -11.24 -18.69
C PRO A 92 -8.46 -11.19 -19.06
N SER A 93 -8.80 -11.68 -20.25
CA SER A 93 -10.18 -11.75 -20.71
C SER A 93 -10.91 -12.95 -20.10
N GLY A 94 -12.17 -12.76 -19.70
CA GLY A 94 -13.03 -13.80 -19.11
C GLY A 94 -12.98 -13.87 -17.58
N ASP A 95 -13.83 -14.73 -16.99
CA ASP A 95 -14.04 -14.82 -15.54
C ASP A 95 -12.95 -15.59 -14.77
N GLY A 96 -11.98 -16.19 -15.47
CA GLY A 96 -10.96 -17.08 -14.88
C GLY A 96 -9.62 -16.40 -14.55
N GLY A 97 -9.43 -15.14 -14.91
CA GLY A 97 -8.18 -14.41 -14.67
C GLY A 97 -8.14 -13.70 -13.32
N PRO A 98 -6.94 -13.35 -12.81
CA PRO A 98 -6.81 -12.54 -11.61
C PRO A 98 -7.38 -11.15 -11.92
N LEU A 99 -8.55 -10.89 -11.35
CA LEU A 99 -9.21 -9.60 -11.40
C LEU A 99 -9.25 -9.03 -9.97
N PRO A 100 -9.13 -7.70 -9.82
CA PRO A 100 -9.57 -7.03 -8.59
C PRO A 100 -10.98 -7.50 -8.23
N LEU A 101 -11.27 -7.67 -6.92
CA LEU A 101 -12.56 -8.20 -6.47
C LEU A 101 -13.76 -7.46 -7.08
N TYR A 102 -13.63 -6.14 -7.26
CA TYR A 102 -14.67 -5.29 -7.83
C TYR A 102 -14.87 -5.43 -9.34
N LEU A 103 -13.95 -6.08 -10.06
CA LEU A 103 -14.08 -6.39 -11.49
C LEU A 103 -14.51 -7.84 -11.74
N GLN A 104 -14.59 -8.68 -10.71
CA GLN A 104 -15.07 -10.05 -10.84
C GLN A 104 -16.59 -10.05 -11.04
N SER A 105 -17.08 -10.67 -12.12
CA SER A 105 -18.49 -10.64 -12.54
C SER A 105 -19.45 -11.11 -11.44
N HIS A 106 -19.07 -12.14 -10.68
CA HIS A 106 -19.88 -12.67 -9.57
C HIS A 106 -20.09 -11.67 -8.42
N ASN A 107 -19.24 -10.64 -8.28
CA ASN A 107 -19.40 -9.59 -7.28
C ASN A 107 -20.23 -8.39 -7.78
N PHE A 108 -20.53 -8.33 -9.08
CA PHE A 108 -21.13 -7.14 -9.69
C PHE A 108 -22.53 -6.83 -9.13
N ALA A 109 -23.40 -7.84 -9.01
CA ALA A 109 -24.76 -7.65 -8.51
C ALA A 109 -24.75 -7.10 -7.07
N ASP A 110 -23.87 -7.65 -6.24
CA ASP A 110 -23.67 -7.25 -4.85
C ASP A 110 -23.16 -5.82 -4.71
N LEU A 111 -22.21 -5.41 -5.56
CA LEU A 111 -21.70 -4.05 -5.59
C LEU A 111 -22.76 -3.06 -6.06
N ARG A 112 -23.46 -3.38 -7.15
CA ARG A 112 -24.52 -2.54 -7.70
C ARG A 112 -25.63 -2.29 -6.69
N ASN A 113 -26.05 -3.32 -5.96
CA ASN A 113 -27.13 -3.22 -4.97
C ASN A 113 -26.73 -2.47 -3.68
N ARG A 114 -25.44 -2.16 -3.50
CA ARG A 114 -24.92 -1.43 -2.33
C ARG A 114 -24.30 -0.08 -2.70
N ALA A 115 -24.30 0.29 -3.98
CA ALA A 115 -23.66 1.50 -4.48
C ALA A 115 -24.30 2.78 -3.89
N ASP A 116 -25.59 2.72 -3.56
CA ASP A 116 -26.35 3.79 -2.89
C ASP A 116 -25.87 4.08 -1.46
N ARG A 117 -25.07 3.19 -0.86
CA ARG A 117 -24.47 3.35 0.47
C ARG A 117 -23.12 4.08 0.45
N VAL A 118 -22.62 4.44 -0.72
CA VAL A 118 -21.32 5.10 -0.88
C VAL A 118 -21.52 6.60 -1.07
N THR A 119 -20.90 7.38 -0.19
CA THR A 119 -20.85 8.84 -0.31
C THR A 119 -19.44 9.27 -0.67
N VAL A 120 -19.31 10.01 -1.78
CA VAL A 120 -18.04 10.60 -2.19
C VAL A 120 -18.00 12.05 -1.73
N VAL A 121 -16.94 12.42 -1.01
CA VAL A 121 -16.73 13.78 -0.50
C VAL A 121 -15.36 14.28 -0.96
N ASN A 122 -15.33 15.49 -1.54
CA ASN A 122 -14.08 16.16 -1.89
C ASN A 122 -13.62 17.07 -0.73
N ARG A 123 -13.04 16.46 0.31
CA ARG A 123 -12.47 17.11 1.50
C ARG A 123 -11.32 16.28 2.05
N SER A 124 -10.54 16.84 2.99
CA SER A 124 -9.61 16.00 3.75
C SER A 124 -10.35 15.04 4.68
N VAL A 125 -9.75 13.89 4.97
CA VAL A 125 -10.33 12.92 5.92
C VAL A 125 -10.52 13.55 7.30
N THR A 126 -9.53 14.33 7.77
CA THR A 126 -9.61 15.04 9.05
C THR A 126 -10.82 15.96 9.13
N GLN A 127 -11.05 16.79 8.10
CA GLN A 127 -12.23 17.68 8.06
C GLN A 127 -13.53 16.89 8.01
N ARG A 128 -13.56 15.78 7.27
CA ARG A 128 -14.74 14.92 7.19
C ARG A 128 -15.09 14.29 8.53
N LEU A 129 -14.09 13.88 9.31
CA LEU A 129 -14.26 13.30 10.64
C LEU A 129 -14.62 14.35 11.70
N ALA A 130 -14.14 15.59 11.57
CA ALA A 130 -14.54 16.68 12.46
C ALA A 130 -16.06 16.93 12.47
N ASP A 131 -16.73 16.69 11.33
CA ASP A 131 -18.18 16.81 11.18
C ASP A 131 -18.95 15.59 11.73
N GLU A 132 -18.26 14.53 12.17
CA GLU A 132 -18.88 13.29 12.65
C GLU A 132 -19.06 13.26 14.18
N PRO A 133 -20.16 12.66 14.68
CA PRO A 133 -20.35 12.46 16.11
C PRO A 133 -19.25 11.59 16.74
N GLU A 134 -19.04 11.77 18.04
CA GLU A 134 -18.17 10.89 18.83
C GLU A 134 -18.69 9.44 18.77
N GLY A 135 -17.79 8.46 18.62
CA GLY A 135 -18.15 7.04 18.58
C GLY A 135 -19.11 6.65 17.44
N SER A 136 -19.05 7.32 16.29
CA SER A 136 -19.93 7.08 15.14
C SER A 136 -19.39 6.05 14.15
N MET A 137 -18.08 5.82 14.11
CA MET A 137 -17.40 5.03 13.07
C MET A 137 -16.90 3.68 13.59
N ASP A 138 -16.97 2.65 12.75
CA ASP A 138 -16.56 1.28 13.06
C ASP A 138 -15.16 0.93 12.51
N ALA A 139 -14.73 1.57 11.41
CA ALA A 139 -13.46 1.28 10.76
C ALA A 139 -12.94 2.42 9.90
N TYR A 140 -11.61 2.46 9.73
CA TYR A 140 -10.89 3.42 8.92
C TYR A 140 -9.94 2.69 7.98
N VAL A 141 -10.04 2.99 6.69
CA VAL A 141 -9.17 2.41 5.67
C VAL A 141 -8.41 3.54 5.01
N LEU A 142 -7.14 3.68 5.38
CA LEU A 142 -6.25 4.70 4.85
C LEU A 142 -5.22 4.07 3.90
N LEU A 143 -4.63 4.92 3.08
CA LEU A 143 -3.47 4.61 2.24
C LEU A 143 -2.24 5.34 2.81
N ASP A 144 -1.21 5.50 2.00
CA ASP A 144 0.09 6.09 2.33
C ASP A 144 0.09 7.61 2.46
N ALA A 145 -1.09 8.26 2.42
CA ALA A 145 -1.22 9.71 2.60
C ALA A 145 -0.59 10.22 3.91
N GLN A 146 -0.49 9.36 4.92
CA GLN A 146 0.13 9.68 6.21
C GLN A 146 1.64 9.90 6.13
N ASP A 147 2.34 9.28 5.17
CA ASP A 147 3.80 9.44 5.02
C ASP A 147 4.21 10.89 4.68
N TRP A 148 3.28 11.67 4.14
CA TRP A 148 3.47 13.04 3.65
C TRP A 148 2.99 14.10 4.64
N MET A 149 2.26 13.69 5.66
CA MET A 149 1.67 14.60 6.64
C MET A 149 2.76 15.10 7.59
N THR A 150 2.66 16.36 8.00
CA THR A 150 3.45 16.85 9.14
C THR A 150 2.99 16.19 10.43
N ASP A 151 3.80 16.25 11.48
CA ASP A 151 3.41 15.69 12.78
C ASP A 151 2.13 16.36 13.32
N GLN A 152 1.97 17.66 13.07
CA GLN A 152 0.72 18.37 13.38
C GLN A 152 -0.48 17.74 12.66
N GLN A 153 -0.40 17.56 11.34
CA GLN A 153 -1.49 16.98 10.55
C GLN A 153 -1.81 15.53 10.95
N LEU A 154 -0.78 14.74 11.28
CA LEU A 154 -0.97 13.38 11.79
C LEU A 154 -1.69 13.38 13.14
N ASN A 155 -1.30 14.26 14.06
CA ASN A 155 -1.97 14.36 15.36
C ASN A 155 -3.42 14.83 15.22
N GLU A 156 -3.69 15.81 14.36
CA GLU A 156 -5.06 16.24 14.05
C GLU A 156 -5.91 15.10 13.47
N LEU A 157 -5.38 14.36 12.50
CA LEU A 157 -6.07 13.20 11.91
C LEU A 157 -6.34 12.12 12.97
N TRP A 158 -5.32 11.72 13.73
CA TRP A 158 -5.45 10.64 14.70
C TRP A 158 -6.29 11.03 15.93
N ALA A 159 -6.34 12.30 16.30
CA ALA A 159 -7.27 12.80 17.29
C ALA A 159 -8.73 12.62 16.82
N GLU A 160 -9.05 12.99 15.57
CA GLU A 160 -10.39 12.82 15.02
C GLU A 160 -10.78 11.35 14.81
N ILE A 161 -9.86 10.51 14.32
CA ILE A 161 -10.05 9.05 14.23
C ILE A 161 -10.36 8.49 15.62
N THR A 162 -9.61 8.90 16.64
CA THR A 162 -9.80 8.39 18.01
C THR A 162 -11.12 8.87 18.62
N ARG A 163 -11.52 10.12 18.37
CA ARG A 163 -12.80 10.68 18.86
C ARG A 163 -14.00 9.99 18.20
N THR A 164 -13.94 9.77 16.89
CA THR A 164 -15.07 9.25 16.12
C THR A 164 -15.17 7.72 16.16
N ALA A 165 -14.13 7.02 16.64
CA ALA A 165 -14.10 5.55 16.72
C ALA A 165 -14.97 4.99 17.86
N LYS A 166 -15.75 3.95 17.55
CA LYS A 166 -16.37 3.09 18.57
C LYS A 166 -15.32 2.19 19.26
N PRO A 167 -15.56 1.72 20.49
CA PRO A 167 -14.76 0.66 21.12
C PRO A 167 -14.56 -0.53 20.17
N GLY A 168 -13.31 -1.01 20.00
CA GLY A 168 -12.97 -2.11 19.09
C GLY A 168 -12.90 -1.74 17.60
N SER A 169 -13.04 -0.45 17.24
CA SER A 169 -12.86 0.01 15.86
C SER A 169 -11.44 -0.26 15.36
N LYS A 170 -11.30 -0.46 14.05
CA LYS A 170 -10.01 -0.79 13.44
C LYS A 170 -9.55 0.28 12.47
N VAL A 171 -8.27 0.61 12.51
CA VAL A 171 -7.61 1.45 11.50
C VAL A 171 -6.64 0.54 10.75
N ILE A 172 -6.78 0.49 9.43
CA ILE A 172 -5.77 -0.10 8.55
C ILE A 172 -5.15 0.97 7.67
N PHE A 173 -3.84 0.93 7.52
CA PHE A 173 -3.14 1.82 6.61
C PHE A 173 -1.89 1.16 6.04
N ARG A 174 -1.34 1.78 5.00
CA ARG A 174 -0.11 1.34 4.34
C ARG A 174 0.90 2.47 4.38
N THR A 175 2.17 2.10 4.30
CA THR A 175 3.30 3.03 4.37
C THR A 175 4.33 2.71 3.30
N ALA A 176 5.12 3.71 2.96
CA ALA A 176 6.26 3.55 2.08
C ALA A 176 7.31 2.59 2.68
N ASP A 177 7.59 2.73 3.97
CA ASP A 177 8.56 1.93 4.72
C ASP A 177 7.90 0.80 5.53
N GLU A 178 8.67 -0.18 6.00
CA GLU A 178 8.16 -1.32 6.78
C GLU A 178 7.65 -0.93 8.18
N PRO A 179 8.36 -0.10 8.97
CA PRO A 179 7.88 0.28 10.29
C PRO A 179 6.69 1.24 10.21
N SER A 180 5.81 1.16 11.21
CA SER A 180 4.73 2.15 11.36
C SER A 180 5.34 3.54 11.56
N LEU A 181 4.84 4.53 10.82
CA LEU A 181 5.29 5.93 10.96
C LEU A 181 4.79 6.60 12.26
N LEU A 182 3.87 5.99 13.01
CA LEU A 182 3.16 6.68 14.09
C LEU A 182 4.00 6.87 15.36
N PRO A 183 4.76 5.86 15.86
CA PRO A 183 5.58 6.04 17.06
C PRO A 183 6.58 7.18 16.90
N GLY A 184 6.59 8.12 17.84
CA GLY A 184 7.44 9.31 17.80
C GLY A 184 6.88 10.48 16.99
N ARG A 185 5.82 10.28 16.19
CA ARG A 185 5.17 11.33 15.39
C ARG A 185 3.77 11.68 15.88
N VAL A 186 3.02 10.68 16.36
CA VAL A 186 1.70 10.87 17.01
C VAL A 186 1.87 10.85 18.53
N SER A 187 1.09 11.70 19.21
CA SER A 187 1.06 11.83 20.67
C SER A 187 0.95 10.45 21.35
N PRO A 188 1.80 10.17 22.36
CA PRO A 188 1.72 8.92 23.13
C PRO A 188 0.36 8.70 23.78
N GLU A 189 -0.33 9.78 24.18
CA GLU A 189 -1.66 9.72 24.81
C GLU A 189 -2.73 9.22 23.83
N ILE A 190 -2.62 9.61 22.55
CA ILE A 190 -3.48 9.08 21.49
C ILE A 190 -3.13 7.60 21.26
N LEU A 191 -1.86 7.28 21.02
CA LEU A 191 -1.43 5.92 20.70
C LEU A 191 -1.69 4.92 21.82
N ALA A 192 -1.64 5.34 23.09
CA ALA A 192 -1.96 4.49 24.24
C ALA A 192 -3.41 3.95 24.24
N ARG A 193 -4.31 4.59 23.48
CA ARG A 193 -5.70 4.13 23.31
C ARG A 193 -5.86 3.03 22.25
N TRP A 194 -4.79 2.73 21.51
CA TRP A 194 -4.82 1.78 20.39
C TRP A 194 -3.84 0.62 20.64
N THR A 195 -4.30 -0.60 20.36
CA THR A 195 -3.44 -1.78 20.30
C THR A 195 -2.90 -1.94 18.87
N TYR A 196 -1.58 -1.92 18.72
CA TYR A 196 -0.93 -2.23 17.44
C TYR A 196 -0.76 -3.75 17.27
N HIS A 197 -1.34 -4.29 16.21
CA HIS A 197 -1.28 -5.72 15.90
C HIS A 197 -0.06 -6.04 15.01
N GLU A 198 1.15 -6.00 15.58
CA GLU A 198 2.41 -6.12 14.83
C GLU A 198 2.52 -7.43 14.01
N ALA A 199 2.27 -8.58 14.64
CA ALA A 199 2.37 -9.87 13.95
C ALA A 199 1.39 -9.98 12.77
N ARG A 200 0.15 -9.52 12.97
CA ARG A 200 -0.87 -9.50 11.93
C ARG A 200 -0.54 -8.50 10.81
N SER A 201 0.06 -7.38 11.19
CA SER A 201 0.54 -6.35 10.26
C SER A 201 1.59 -6.93 9.31
N ARG A 202 2.62 -7.61 9.85
CA ARG A 202 3.64 -8.31 9.05
C ARG A 202 3.06 -9.40 8.15
N GLU A 203 2.15 -10.23 8.67
CA GLU A 203 1.46 -11.26 7.88
C GLU A 203 0.72 -10.66 6.68
N MET A 204 0.04 -9.53 6.88
CA MET A 204 -0.68 -8.83 5.83
C MET A 204 0.25 -8.15 4.82
N THR A 205 1.36 -7.57 5.27
CA THR A 205 2.43 -7.05 4.39
C THR A 205 2.97 -8.15 3.47
N ALA A 206 3.18 -9.36 4.01
CA ALA A 206 3.66 -10.50 3.22
C ALA A 206 2.63 -10.97 2.18
N ARG A 207 1.34 -10.71 2.38
CA ARG A 207 0.26 -11.05 1.44
C ARG A 207 -0.04 -9.96 0.40
N ASP A 208 0.59 -8.80 0.52
CA ASP A 208 0.41 -7.71 -0.43
C ASP A 208 1.09 -8.05 -1.77
N ARG A 209 0.26 -8.27 -2.79
CA ARG A 209 0.67 -8.60 -4.16
C ARG A 209 1.06 -7.37 -4.99
N SER A 210 0.76 -6.16 -4.53
CA SER A 210 1.05 -4.92 -5.27
C SER A 210 2.54 -4.61 -5.29
N ALA A 211 3.27 -5.01 -4.24
CA ALA A 211 4.68 -4.66 -4.00
C ALA A 211 4.97 -3.14 -3.97
N ILE A 212 3.93 -2.31 -3.79
CA ILE A 212 4.06 -0.85 -3.76
C ILE A 212 4.44 -0.35 -2.37
N TYR A 213 3.92 -0.99 -1.32
CA TYR A 213 4.07 -0.53 0.06
C TYR A 213 5.10 -1.37 0.82
N GLY A 214 5.84 -0.71 1.72
CA GLY A 214 6.76 -1.37 2.65
C GLY A 214 6.03 -2.01 3.81
N GLY A 215 4.93 -1.38 4.28
CA GLY A 215 4.19 -1.81 5.45
C GLY A 215 2.67 -1.80 5.25
N PHE A 216 2.01 -2.81 5.82
CA PHE A 216 0.58 -2.80 6.16
C PHE A 216 0.48 -2.76 7.68
N HIS A 217 -0.34 -1.86 8.22
CA HIS A 217 -0.50 -1.67 9.65
C HIS A 217 -1.95 -1.82 10.08
N LEU A 218 -2.16 -2.52 11.19
CA LEU A 218 -3.45 -2.69 11.84
C LEU A 218 -3.38 -2.17 13.28
N TYR A 219 -4.22 -1.20 13.60
CA TYR A 219 -4.48 -0.72 14.95
C TYR A 219 -5.94 -0.99 15.31
N GLU A 220 -6.18 -1.32 16.58
CA GLU A 220 -7.53 -1.54 17.13
C GLU A 220 -7.73 -0.69 18.38
N LEU A 221 -8.86 0.04 18.45
CA LEU A 221 -9.17 0.88 19.60
C LEU A 221 -9.46 -0.02 20.80
N ASN A 222 -8.81 0.26 21.92
CA ASN A 222 -9.04 -0.45 23.17
C ASN A 222 -10.51 -0.28 23.60
N ALA A 223 -11.08 -1.36 24.15
CA ALA A 223 -12.46 -1.38 24.63
C ALA A 223 -12.66 -0.51 25.88
#